data_AF-A0A971KTQ2-F1
#
_entry.id   AF-A0A971KTQ2-F1
#
_cell.length_a   1.000
_cell.length_b   1.000
_cell.length_c   1.000
_cell.angle_alpha   90.00
_cell.angle_beta   90.00
_cell.angle_gamma   90.00
#
_symmetry.space_group_name_H-M   'P 1'
#
loop_
_entity.id
_entity.type
_entity.pdbx_description
1 polymer ?
#
loop_
_entity_poly.entity_id
_entity_poly.type
_entity_poly.pdbx_seq_one_letter_code
_entity_poly.pdbx_strand_id
1 'polypeptide(L)'
;MIGSAQPVSGDIQYDLLLDTLRQLVLTGKNPDKVHQILSRTDILDQLGPEQLLSWATCAQIAGHDQIVRQTYKHLHVVATDLQAAWSQHRDYLQDMGDGTALAALRAQCREFAPQFLELFQTDMPKGRGDDKIPEEPFATMHDQARLLALYMEIFRGREDCFARQWANKGEGKSGYTPVRQPMTEQDIRDHLSGQRTYGIYLMQANGQVRLGVIDADLNKDLRQNNLDTARRNEVRRELAYLLEHMVT
;
A
#
# COMPACT_ATOMS: atom_id res chain seq x y z
N MET A 1 36.40 9.11 47.02
CA MET A 1 36.03 9.37 45.62
C MET A 1 35.74 8.03 44.97
N ILE A 2 34.47 7.63 44.92
CA ILE A 2 34.05 6.38 44.28
C ILE A 2 33.44 6.81 42.95
N GLY A 3 34.17 6.57 41.86
CA GLY A 3 33.70 6.82 40.51
C GLY A 3 32.57 5.84 40.20
N SER A 4 31.38 6.38 40.00
CA SER A 4 30.21 5.69 39.48
C SER A 4 30.49 5.21 38.06
N ALA A 5 30.54 3.88 37.88
CA ALA A 5 30.60 3.24 36.58
C ALA A 5 29.28 3.49 35.82
N GLN A 6 29.38 4.00 34.59
CA GLN A 6 28.25 4.18 33.69
C GLN A 6 27.79 2.84 33.08
N PRO A 7 26.48 2.66 32.78
CA PRO A 7 26.01 1.56 31.95
C PRO A 7 26.07 2.00 30.48
N VAL A 8 26.99 1.45 29.66
CA VAL A 8 27.18 1.92 28.27
C VAL A 8 27.23 0.78 27.23
N SER A 9 26.77 -0.42 27.56
CA SER A 9 27.06 -1.61 26.72
C SER A 9 25.87 -2.20 25.94
N GLY A 10 24.64 -1.72 26.13
CA GLY A 10 23.44 -2.23 25.42
C GLY A 10 23.07 -1.44 24.15
N ASP A 11 23.06 -0.11 24.22
CA ASP A 11 22.58 0.77 23.13
C ASP A 11 23.36 0.61 21.82
N ILE A 12 24.69 0.57 21.91
CA ILE A 12 25.58 0.52 20.74
C ILE A 12 25.36 -0.76 19.91
N GLN A 13 24.94 -1.85 20.54
CA GLN A 13 24.71 -3.13 19.85
C GLN A 13 23.43 -3.11 19.00
N TYR A 14 22.38 -2.43 19.46
CA TYR A 14 21.10 -2.36 18.77
C TYR A 14 21.09 -1.33 17.64
N ASP A 15 21.83 -0.24 17.79
CA ASP A 15 22.02 0.74 16.71
C ASP A 15 22.66 0.08 15.48
N LEU A 16 23.73 -0.70 15.69
CA LEU A 16 24.39 -1.42 14.60
C LEU A 16 23.47 -2.46 13.95
N LEU A 17 22.63 -3.13 14.75
CA LEU A 17 21.64 -4.08 14.25
C LEU A 17 20.59 -3.37 13.39
N LEU A 18 20.09 -2.21 13.83
CA LEU A 18 19.11 -1.42 13.09
C LEU A 18 19.70 -0.84 11.81
N ASP A 19 20.94 -0.36 11.82
CA ASP A 19 21.61 0.10 10.60
C ASP A 19 21.80 -1.03 9.60
N THR A 20 22.18 -2.21 10.08
CA THR A 20 22.26 -3.42 9.24
C THR A 20 20.90 -3.77 8.66
N LEU A 21 19.84 -3.75 9.48
CA LEU A 21 18.48 -4.06 9.06
C LEU A 21 17.97 -3.06 8.02
N ARG A 22 18.18 -1.76 8.23
CA ARG A 22 17.83 -0.69 7.27
C ARG A 22 18.52 -0.93 5.92
N GLN A 23 19.82 -1.24 5.92
CA GLN A 23 20.55 -1.54 4.69
C GLN A 23 20.00 -2.77 3.96
N LEU A 24 19.67 -3.85 4.69
CA LEU A 24 19.09 -5.06 4.08
C LEU A 24 17.72 -4.78 3.46
N VAL A 25 16.87 -4.05 4.17
CA VAL A 25 15.52 -3.69 3.73
C VAL A 25 15.58 -2.76 2.51
N LEU A 26 16.40 -1.70 2.54
CA LEU A 26 16.53 -0.75 1.42
C LEU A 26 17.14 -1.38 0.16
N THR A 27 18.06 -2.33 0.31
CA THR A 27 18.69 -3.01 -0.83
C THR A 27 17.88 -4.20 -1.36
N GLY A 28 16.82 -4.61 -0.65
CA GLY A 28 16.02 -5.79 -0.97
C GLY A 28 16.80 -7.11 -0.91
N LYS A 29 17.98 -7.13 -0.25
CA LYS A 29 18.85 -8.32 -0.18
C LYS A 29 18.47 -9.20 1.00
N ASN A 30 18.44 -10.52 0.78
CA ASN A 30 18.22 -11.56 1.80
C ASN A 30 16.92 -11.35 2.61
N PRO A 31 15.74 -11.41 1.96
CA PRO A 31 14.45 -11.22 2.64
C PRO A 31 14.22 -12.20 3.79
N ASP A 32 14.71 -13.44 3.68
CA ASP A 32 14.61 -14.45 4.74
C ASP A 32 15.33 -14.01 6.03
N LYS A 33 16.50 -13.36 5.87
CA LYS A 33 17.27 -12.83 7.01
C LYS A 33 16.57 -11.63 7.63
N VAL A 34 15.97 -10.76 6.83
CA VAL A 34 15.15 -9.63 7.29
C VAL A 34 13.97 -10.14 8.13
N HIS A 35 13.23 -11.12 7.61
CA HIS A 35 12.12 -11.74 8.33
C HIS A 35 12.57 -12.40 9.63
N GLN A 36 13.69 -13.14 9.61
CA GLN A 36 14.24 -13.79 10.79
C GLN A 36 14.61 -12.78 11.90
N ILE A 37 15.21 -11.65 11.53
CA ILE A 37 15.55 -10.58 12.49
C ILE A 37 14.27 -9.93 13.02
N LEU A 38 13.35 -9.54 12.15
CA LEU A 38 12.13 -8.81 12.52
C LEU A 38 11.16 -9.65 13.38
N SER A 39 11.19 -10.98 13.24
CA SER A 39 10.34 -11.90 14.00
C SER A 39 10.78 -12.09 15.46
N ARG A 40 11.94 -11.53 15.85
CA ARG A 40 12.47 -11.61 17.22
C ARG A 40 11.78 -10.63 18.14
N THR A 41 10.68 -11.10 18.74
CA THR A 41 9.85 -10.31 19.66
C THR A 41 10.54 -10.02 21.00
N ASP A 42 11.53 -10.84 21.40
CA ASP A 42 12.38 -10.67 22.59
C ASP A 42 13.23 -9.39 22.55
N ILE A 43 13.48 -8.87 21.36
CA ILE A 43 14.27 -7.64 21.17
C ILE A 43 13.42 -6.40 21.49
N LEU A 44 12.10 -6.44 21.28
CA LEU A 44 11.26 -5.24 21.41
C LEU A 44 11.33 -4.61 22.81
N ASP A 45 11.36 -5.43 23.85
CA ASP A 45 11.46 -4.98 25.25
C ASP A 45 12.82 -4.32 25.59
N GLN A 46 13.82 -4.46 24.71
CA GLN A 46 15.18 -3.95 24.91
C GLN A 46 15.48 -2.71 24.07
N LEU A 47 14.61 -2.37 23.13
CA LEU A 47 14.79 -1.21 22.25
C LEU A 47 14.24 0.05 22.90
N GLY A 48 14.97 1.15 22.74
CA GLY A 48 14.46 2.48 23.07
C GLY A 48 13.32 2.91 22.13
N PRO A 49 12.55 3.97 22.46
CA PRO A 49 11.42 4.43 21.63
C PRO A 49 11.77 4.73 20.17
N GLU A 50 12.89 5.42 19.92
CA GLU A 50 13.37 5.75 18.56
C GLU A 50 13.83 4.51 17.78
N GLN A 51 14.39 3.53 18.50
CA GLN A 51 14.82 2.25 17.95
C GLN A 51 13.61 1.38 17.58
N LEU A 52 12.57 1.35 18.42
CA LEU A 52 11.28 0.71 18.14
C LEU A 52 10.58 1.33 16.94
N LEU A 53 10.59 2.67 16.84
CA LEU A 53 10.04 3.37 15.69
C LEU A 53 10.78 2.96 14.41
N SER A 54 12.12 2.93 14.46
CA SER A 54 12.96 2.47 13.35
C SER A 54 12.70 1.00 12.97
N TRP A 55 12.46 0.14 13.96
CA TRP A 55 12.08 -1.25 13.75
C TRP A 55 10.74 -1.37 13.02
N ALA A 56 9.74 -0.59 13.44
CA ALA A 56 8.42 -0.54 12.79
C ALA A 56 8.54 -0.08 11.33
N THR A 57 9.34 0.96 11.05
CA THR A 57 9.61 1.44 9.68
C THR A 57 10.25 0.35 8.82
N CYS A 58 11.27 -0.36 9.34
CA CYS A 58 11.90 -1.47 8.63
C CYS A 58 10.90 -2.61 8.33
N ALA A 59 10.02 -2.94 9.27
CA ALA A 59 8.98 -3.94 9.07
C ALA A 59 7.94 -3.50 8.03
N GLN A 60 7.60 -2.22 7.98
CA GLN A 60 6.69 -1.65 6.98
C GLN A 60 7.27 -1.73 5.58
N ILE A 61 8.52 -1.29 5.38
CA ILE A 61 9.18 -1.35 4.07
C ILE A 61 9.33 -2.81 3.60
N ALA A 62 9.57 -3.75 4.54
CA ALA A 62 9.64 -5.18 4.24
C ALA A 62 8.28 -5.86 4.04
N GLY A 63 7.16 -5.16 4.24
CA GLY A 63 5.80 -5.70 4.05
C GLY A 63 5.36 -6.71 5.12
N HIS A 64 5.89 -6.63 6.34
CA HIS A 64 5.55 -7.55 7.43
C HIS A 64 4.47 -6.97 8.37
N ASP A 65 3.23 -6.90 7.89
CA ASP A 65 2.11 -6.21 8.56
C ASP A 65 1.86 -6.64 10.02
N GLN A 66 1.94 -7.94 10.30
CA GLN A 66 1.73 -8.45 11.65
C GLN A 66 2.80 -7.90 12.62
N ILE A 67 4.05 -7.79 12.15
CA ILE A 67 5.17 -7.27 12.93
C ILE A 67 5.03 -5.75 13.12
N VAL A 68 4.60 -5.02 12.09
CA VAL A 68 4.31 -3.58 12.18
C VAL A 68 3.29 -3.29 13.27
N ARG A 69 2.13 -3.99 13.23
CA ARG A 69 1.06 -3.80 14.21
C ARG A 69 1.48 -4.18 15.63
N GLN A 70 2.24 -5.26 15.78
CA GLN A 70 2.79 -5.65 17.08
C GLN A 70 3.75 -4.59 17.63
N THR A 71 4.65 -4.08 16.78
CA THR A 71 5.66 -3.08 17.17
C THR A 71 4.99 -1.78 17.59
N TYR A 72 4.02 -1.27 16.83
CA TYR A 72 3.28 -0.06 17.21
C TYR A 72 2.46 -0.25 18.48
N LYS A 73 1.84 -1.42 18.68
CA LYS A 73 1.13 -1.71 19.94
C LYS A 73 2.07 -1.61 21.14
N HIS A 74 3.29 -2.14 21.01
CA HIS A 74 4.30 -2.03 22.07
C HIS A 74 4.79 -0.57 22.23
N LEU A 75 5.04 0.13 21.13
CA LEU A 75 5.50 1.52 21.12
C LEU A 75 4.53 2.46 21.84
N HIS A 76 3.22 2.30 21.65
CA HIS A 76 2.19 3.11 22.33
C HIS A 76 2.04 2.79 23.82
N VAL A 77 2.59 1.67 24.29
CA VAL A 77 2.66 1.35 25.73
C VAL A 77 3.91 1.98 26.36
N VAL A 78 5.04 1.96 25.65
CA VAL A 78 6.35 2.39 26.17
C VAL A 78 6.60 3.89 25.99
N ALA A 79 6.07 4.52 24.94
CA ALA A 79 6.35 5.89 24.56
C ALA A 79 5.09 6.62 24.06
N THR A 80 4.19 6.95 24.99
CA THR A 80 2.94 7.67 24.69
C THR A 80 3.16 9.11 24.23
N ASP A 81 4.29 9.72 24.57
CA ASP A 81 4.68 11.10 24.26
C ASP A 81 5.46 11.25 22.94
N LEU A 82 5.74 10.15 22.23
CA LEU A 82 6.46 10.19 20.96
C LEU A 82 5.52 10.52 19.78
N GLN A 83 5.45 11.79 19.40
CA GLN A 83 4.60 12.27 18.29
C GLN A 83 4.79 11.47 16.99
N ALA A 84 6.04 11.14 16.66
CA ALA A 84 6.39 10.42 15.43
C ALA A 84 5.77 9.00 15.39
N ALA A 85 5.63 8.35 16.54
CA ALA A 85 4.97 7.04 16.64
C ALA A 85 3.48 7.12 16.26
N TRP A 86 2.80 8.17 16.71
CA TRP A 86 1.39 8.40 16.41
C TRP A 86 1.17 8.79 14.94
N SER A 87 1.98 9.70 14.41
CA SER A 87 1.85 10.12 13.01
C SER A 87 2.16 8.98 12.04
N GLN A 88 3.25 8.23 12.25
CA GLN A 88 3.62 7.15 11.34
C GLN A 88 2.66 5.95 11.43
N HIS A 89 2.15 5.63 12.62
CA HIS A 89 1.14 4.57 12.76
C HIS A 89 -0.18 4.96 12.06
N ARG A 90 -0.59 6.23 12.20
CA ARG A 90 -1.75 6.78 11.45
C ARG A 90 -1.51 6.64 9.95
N ASP A 91 -0.38 7.10 9.44
CA ASP A 91 -0.08 7.08 8.00
C ASP A 91 -0.08 5.65 7.47
N TYR A 92 0.57 4.72 8.18
CA TYR A 92 0.54 3.29 7.83
C TYR A 92 -0.88 2.72 7.75
N LEU A 93 -1.73 2.98 8.76
CA LEU A 93 -3.11 2.47 8.75
C LEU A 93 -3.98 3.14 7.69
N GLN A 94 -3.70 4.40 7.36
CA GLN A 94 -4.36 5.13 6.27
C GLN A 94 -3.98 4.56 4.91
N ASP A 95 -2.69 4.29 4.68
CA ASP A 95 -2.20 3.66 3.45
C ASP A 95 -2.79 2.25 3.27
N MET A 96 -3.00 1.51 4.37
CA MET A 96 -3.67 0.21 4.39
C MET A 96 -5.20 0.29 4.21
N GLY A 97 -5.79 1.48 4.28
CA GLY A 97 -7.25 1.66 4.22
C GLY A 97 -8.02 1.06 5.40
N ASP A 98 -7.37 0.82 6.54
CA ASP A 98 -7.97 0.18 7.71
C ASP A 98 -8.65 1.22 8.61
N GLY A 99 -9.82 1.68 8.18
CA GLY A 99 -10.60 2.71 8.90
C GLY A 99 -10.98 2.32 10.33
N THR A 100 -11.19 1.03 10.59
CA THR A 100 -11.50 0.52 11.94
C THR A 100 -10.28 0.65 12.86
N ALA A 101 -9.09 0.25 12.39
CA ALA A 101 -7.86 0.42 13.14
C ALA A 101 -7.50 1.91 13.34
N LEU A 102 -7.75 2.77 12.34
CA LEU A 102 -7.58 4.22 12.48
C LEU A 102 -8.49 4.82 13.56
N ALA A 103 -9.76 4.44 13.59
CA ALA A 103 -10.70 4.87 14.62
C ALA A 103 -10.27 4.40 16.02
N ALA A 104 -9.81 3.15 16.13
CA ALA A 104 -9.27 2.61 17.38
C ALA A 104 -7.99 3.35 17.82
N LEU A 105 -7.07 3.62 16.89
CA LEU A 105 -5.85 4.38 17.18
C LEU A 105 -6.17 5.81 17.63
N ARG A 106 -7.15 6.47 17.00
CA ARG A 106 -7.62 7.80 17.41
C ARG A 106 -8.24 7.77 18.81
N ALA A 107 -9.02 6.74 19.15
CA ALA A 107 -9.59 6.58 20.48
C ALA A 107 -8.47 6.40 21.52
N GLN A 108 -7.46 5.57 21.22
CA GLN A 108 -6.29 5.38 22.07
C GLN A 108 -5.50 6.69 22.24
N CYS A 109 -5.28 7.45 21.16
CA CYS A 109 -4.63 8.76 21.22
C CYS A 109 -5.40 9.74 22.11
N ARG A 110 -6.74 9.74 22.04
CA ARG A 110 -7.57 10.59 22.91
C ARG A 110 -7.35 10.32 24.39
N GLU A 111 -7.19 9.05 24.74
CA GLU A 111 -7.06 8.61 26.12
C GLU A 111 -5.64 8.84 26.66
N PHE A 112 -4.62 8.49 25.88
CA PHE A 112 -3.24 8.42 26.37
C PHE A 112 -2.34 9.58 25.92
N ALA A 113 -2.67 10.25 24.81
CA ALA A 113 -1.84 11.32 24.24
C ALA A 113 -2.71 12.40 23.55
N PRO A 114 -3.62 13.06 24.30
CA PRO A 114 -4.60 13.99 23.73
C PRO A 114 -3.96 15.16 22.97
N GLN A 115 -2.73 15.54 23.32
CA GLN A 115 -1.93 16.56 22.63
C GLN A 115 -1.66 16.23 21.15
N PHE A 116 -1.76 14.96 20.74
CA PHE A 116 -1.53 14.52 19.36
C PHE A 116 -2.82 14.25 18.60
N LEU A 117 -3.99 14.55 19.18
CA LEU A 117 -5.27 14.38 18.49
C LEU A 117 -5.39 15.18 17.20
N GLU A 118 -4.67 16.30 17.10
CA GLU A 118 -4.62 17.11 15.88
C GLU A 118 -4.01 16.36 14.70
N LEU A 119 -3.14 15.37 14.95
CA LEU A 119 -2.63 14.49 13.88
C LEU A 119 -3.77 13.72 13.21
N PHE A 120 -4.87 13.47 13.89
CA PHE A 120 -6.01 12.75 13.33
C PHE A 120 -7.05 13.70 12.72
N GLN A 121 -6.78 15.01 12.70
CA GLN A 121 -7.59 15.97 11.95
C GLN A 121 -7.09 15.96 10.51
N THR A 122 -7.84 15.35 9.61
CA THR A 122 -7.65 15.54 8.18
C THR A 122 -8.07 16.97 7.83
N ASP A 123 -7.17 17.73 7.20
CA ASP A 123 -7.48 19.06 6.64
C ASP A 123 -8.57 18.93 5.58
N MET A 124 -9.83 19.03 6.01
CA MET A 124 -10.96 19.36 5.16
C MET A 124 -11.29 20.84 5.34
N PRO A 125 -11.55 21.60 4.26
CA PRO A 125 -11.85 23.01 4.36
C PRO A 125 -13.09 23.22 5.23
N LYS A 126 -12.96 24.08 6.25
CA LYS A 126 -13.99 24.39 7.25
C LYS A 126 -15.33 24.78 6.60
N GLY A 127 -16.27 23.84 6.56
CA GLY A 127 -17.70 24.06 6.35
C GLY A 127 -18.45 23.95 7.67
N ARG A 128 -19.16 25.01 8.04
CA ARG A 128 -19.92 25.20 9.28
C ARG A 128 -20.93 24.08 9.57
N GLY A 129 -21.12 23.83 10.87
CA GLY A 129 -22.44 23.59 11.44
C GLY A 129 -22.62 22.18 11.99
N ASP A 130 -22.68 22.12 13.32
CA ASP A 130 -23.06 20.98 14.14
C ASP A 130 -24.42 20.40 13.68
N ASP A 131 -24.39 19.20 13.10
CA ASP A 131 -25.51 18.26 13.11
C ASP A 131 -24.98 16.84 12.90
N LYS A 132 -25.30 15.95 13.83
CA LYS A 132 -24.92 14.54 13.84
C LYS A 132 -25.46 13.82 12.61
N ILE A 133 -24.62 13.62 11.60
CA ILE A 133 -24.86 12.64 10.53
C ILE A 133 -23.89 11.48 10.76
N PRO A 134 -24.33 10.21 10.76
CA PRO A 134 -23.41 9.08 10.74
C PRO A 134 -22.54 9.17 9.47
N GLU A 135 -21.29 9.62 9.60
CA GLU A 135 -20.39 9.86 8.46
C GLU A 135 -19.87 8.56 7.82
N GLU A 136 -19.91 7.43 8.52
CA GLU A 136 -19.36 6.15 8.05
C GLU A 136 -19.86 5.68 6.65
N PRO A 137 -21.17 5.74 6.31
CA PRO A 137 -21.61 5.38 4.97
C PRO A 137 -21.25 6.45 3.94
N PHE A 138 -21.29 7.73 4.32
CA PHE A 138 -21.09 8.85 3.40
C PHE A 138 -19.61 9.10 3.09
N ALA A 139 -18.71 8.90 4.05
CA ALA A 139 -17.26 8.92 3.86
C ALA A 139 -16.81 7.76 2.98
N THR A 140 -17.30 6.55 3.25
CA THR A 140 -17.07 5.39 2.37
C THR A 140 -17.62 5.64 0.97
N MET A 141 -18.83 6.21 0.84
CA MET A 141 -19.41 6.59 -0.46
C MET A 141 -18.60 7.67 -1.17
N HIS A 142 -18.06 8.66 -0.45
CA HIS A 142 -17.26 9.74 -1.00
C HIS A 142 -15.89 9.24 -1.48
N ASP A 143 -15.23 8.37 -0.71
CA ASP A 143 -13.99 7.72 -1.11
C ASP A 143 -14.20 6.80 -2.31
N GLN A 144 -15.28 6.03 -2.32
CA GLN A 144 -15.66 5.22 -3.47
C GLN A 144 -15.95 6.08 -4.70
N ALA A 145 -16.67 7.20 -4.55
CA ALA A 145 -16.92 8.13 -5.65
C ALA A 145 -15.61 8.73 -6.19
N ARG A 146 -14.68 9.11 -5.30
CA ARG A 146 -13.36 9.64 -5.67
C ARG A 146 -12.53 8.61 -6.43
N LEU A 147 -12.45 7.38 -5.94
CA LEU A 147 -11.71 6.29 -6.59
C LEU A 147 -12.33 5.91 -7.93
N LEU A 148 -13.66 5.93 -8.02
CA LEU A 148 -14.36 5.64 -9.25
C LEU A 148 -14.17 6.75 -10.29
N ALA A 149 -14.19 8.02 -9.87
CA ALA A 149 -13.82 9.14 -10.74
C ALA A 149 -12.37 9.03 -11.24
N LEU A 150 -11.43 8.65 -10.36
CA LEU A 150 -10.04 8.41 -10.75
C LEU A 150 -9.91 7.24 -11.73
N TYR A 151 -10.65 6.15 -11.50
CA TYR A 151 -10.69 5.01 -12.43
C TYR A 151 -11.18 5.44 -13.80
N MET A 152 -12.30 6.18 -13.87
CA MET A 152 -12.84 6.68 -15.14
C MET A 152 -11.89 7.67 -15.82
N GLU A 153 -11.13 8.45 -15.06
CA GLU A 153 -10.15 9.41 -15.62
C GLU A 153 -8.92 8.70 -16.22
N ILE A 154 -8.40 7.68 -15.54
CA ILE A 154 -7.23 6.91 -15.98
C ILE A 154 -7.62 5.95 -17.12
N PHE A 155 -8.72 5.20 -16.96
CA PHE A 155 -9.15 4.13 -17.85
C PHE A 155 -10.19 4.56 -18.89
N ARG A 156 -10.20 5.84 -19.27
CA ARG A 156 -11.03 6.30 -20.38
C ARG A 156 -10.46 5.88 -21.73
N GLY A 157 -11.36 5.42 -22.59
CA GLY A 157 -11.11 5.24 -24.01
C GLY A 157 -11.96 6.20 -24.84
N ARG A 158 -12.51 5.68 -25.93
CA ARG A 158 -13.48 6.35 -26.78
C ARG A 158 -14.75 6.76 -26.02
N GLU A 159 -15.24 7.97 -26.28
CA GLU A 159 -16.24 8.65 -25.46
C GLU A 159 -17.68 8.17 -25.67
N ASP A 160 -17.97 7.61 -26.85
CA ASP A 160 -19.32 7.24 -27.30
C ASP A 160 -19.56 5.72 -27.35
N CYS A 161 -18.55 4.90 -27.01
CA CYS A 161 -18.62 3.46 -27.21
C CYS A 161 -17.65 2.69 -26.31
N PHE A 162 -18.13 1.57 -25.77
CA PHE A 162 -17.31 0.59 -25.05
C PHE A 162 -17.72 -0.84 -25.40
N ALA A 163 -16.94 -1.83 -24.98
CA ALA A 163 -17.21 -3.24 -25.22
C ALA A 163 -17.78 -3.90 -23.97
N ARG A 164 -18.80 -4.74 -24.11
CA ARG A 164 -19.30 -5.62 -23.04
C ARG A 164 -19.03 -7.08 -23.40
N GLN A 165 -18.46 -7.84 -22.48
CA GLN A 165 -18.28 -9.27 -22.64
C GLN A 165 -19.63 -10.00 -22.60
N TRP A 166 -19.79 -11.00 -23.45
CA TRP A 166 -20.87 -11.97 -23.36
C TRP A 166 -20.28 -13.37 -23.29
N ALA A 167 -21.01 -14.28 -22.65
CA ALA A 167 -20.67 -15.69 -22.61
C ALA A 167 -21.95 -16.52 -22.83
N ASN A 168 -21.87 -17.49 -23.73
CA ASN A 168 -22.88 -18.52 -23.89
C ASN A 168 -22.36 -19.82 -23.24
N LYS A 169 -22.83 -20.09 -22.02
CA LYS A 169 -22.42 -21.28 -21.25
C LYS A 169 -22.79 -22.61 -21.93
N GLY A 170 -23.83 -22.62 -22.77
CA GLY A 170 -24.25 -23.82 -23.49
C GLY A 170 -23.34 -24.17 -24.67
N GLU A 171 -22.70 -23.18 -25.28
CA GLU A 171 -21.82 -23.35 -26.45
C GLU A 171 -20.33 -23.20 -26.14
N GLY A 172 -19.97 -22.83 -24.90
CA GLY A 172 -18.60 -22.56 -24.49
C GLY A 172 -17.96 -21.35 -25.20
N LYS A 173 -18.77 -20.49 -25.83
CA LYS A 173 -18.30 -19.30 -26.56
C LYS A 173 -18.41 -18.06 -25.70
N SER A 174 -17.44 -17.18 -25.86
CA SER A 174 -17.46 -15.83 -25.30
C SER A 174 -16.93 -14.84 -26.31
N GLY A 175 -17.33 -13.59 -26.17
CA GLY A 175 -16.84 -12.51 -27.01
C GLY A 175 -17.18 -11.15 -26.44
N TYR A 176 -16.99 -10.13 -27.26
CA TYR A 176 -17.30 -8.75 -26.91
C TYR A 176 -18.31 -8.16 -27.89
N THR A 177 -19.24 -7.35 -27.38
CA THR A 177 -20.21 -6.62 -28.18
C THR A 177 -20.12 -5.12 -27.87
N PRO A 178 -20.15 -4.24 -28.88
CA PRO A 178 -20.09 -2.81 -28.65
C PRO A 178 -21.39 -2.29 -28.03
N VAL A 179 -21.27 -1.43 -27.03
CA VAL A 179 -22.33 -0.65 -26.41
C VAL A 179 -22.14 0.80 -26.84
N ARG A 180 -23.07 1.32 -27.63
CA ARG A 180 -22.98 2.66 -28.27
C ARG A 180 -23.52 3.76 -27.36
N GLN A 181 -22.91 3.92 -26.20
CA GLN A 181 -23.16 5.02 -25.28
C GLN A 181 -21.89 5.31 -24.47
N PRO A 182 -21.78 6.49 -23.83
CA PRO A 182 -20.71 6.75 -22.86
C PRO A 182 -20.75 5.75 -21.69
N MET A 183 -19.58 5.32 -21.25
CA MET A 183 -19.45 4.46 -20.07
C MET A 183 -19.86 5.24 -18.81
N THR A 184 -20.68 4.62 -17.96
CA THR A 184 -21.23 5.24 -16.75
C THR A 184 -20.54 4.72 -15.49
N GLU A 185 -20.76 5.39 -14.35
CA GLU A 185 -20.28 4.89 -13.06
C GLU A 185 -20.83 3.50 -12.73
N GLN A 186 -22.09 3.25 -13.10
CA GLN A 186 -22.72 1.95 -12.85
C GLN A 186 -22.03 0.84 -13.63
N ASP A 187 -21.63 1.10 -14.89
CA ASP A 187 -20.86 0.14 -15.67
C ASP A 187 -19.53 -0.22 -14.97
N ILE A 188 -18.84 0.77 -14.39
CA ILE A 188 -17.62 0.53 -13.62
C ILE A 188 -17.91 -0.27 -12.34
N ARG A 189 -18.99 0.02 -11.61
CA ARG A 189 -19.37 -0.75 -10.41
C ARG A 189 -19.69 -2.21 -10.74
N ASP A 190 -20.42 -2.44 -11.83
CA ASP A 190 -20.69 -3.78 -12.33
C ASP A 190 -19.41 -4.50 -12.75
N HIS A 191 -18.43 -3.75 -13.28
CA HIS A 191 -17.12 -4.27 -13.65
C HIS A 191 -16.32 -4.76 -12.45
N LEU A 192 -16.12 -3.86 -11.49
CA LEU A 192 -15.29 -4.10 -10.31
C LEU A 192 -15.90 -5.17 -9.40
N SER A 193 -17.23 -5.32 -9.40
CA SER A 193 -17.92 -6.39 -8.68
C SER A 193 -17.93 -7.74 -9.41
N GLY A 194 -17.41 -7.80 -10.64
CA GLY A 194 -17.37 -9.02 -11.46
C GLY A 194 -18.72 -9.44 -12.03
N GLN A 195 -19.76 -8.61 -11.93
CA GLN A 195 -21.07 -8.89 -12.53
C GLN A 195 -21.00 -8.86 -14.06
N ARG A 196 -20.19 -7.97 -14.61
CA ARG A 196 -19.99 -7.80 -16.05
C ARG A 196 -18.52 -7.48 -16.34
N THR A 197 -18.02 -7.92 -17.48
CA THR A 197 -16.68 -7.53 -17.95
C THR A 197 -16.83 -6.52 -19.07
N TYR A 198 -16.15 -5.39 -18.97
CA TYR A 198 -16.15 -4.37 -20.00
C TYR A 198 -14.74 -4.16 -20.55
N GLY A 199 -14.67 -3.72 -21.80
CA GLY A 199 -13.45 -3.29 -22.47
C GLY A 199 -13.63 -1.89 -23.02
N ILE A 200 -12.52 -1.19 -23.22
CA ILE A 200 -12.49 0.16 -23.78
C ILE A 200 -11.83 0.14 -25.16
N TYR A 201 -12.22 1.08 -26.02
CA TYR A 201 -11.50 1.35 -27.27
C TYR A 201 -10.50 2.46 -27.00
N LEU A 202 -9.20 2.22 -27.18
CA LEU A 202 -8.15 3.14 -26.72
C LEU A 202 -8.14 4.50 -27.43
N MET A 203 -8.54 4.54 -28.69
CA MET A 203 -8.49 5.74 -29.52
C MET A 203 -9.77 6.57 -29.36
N GLN A 204 -9.58 7.83 -28.94
CA GLN A 204 -10.61 8.84 -28.79
C GLN A 204 -11.04 9.44 -30.13
N ALA A 205 -12.18 10.15 -30.15
CA ALA A 205 -12.70 10.76 -31.38
C ALA A 205 -11.73 11.78 -32.03
N ASN A 206 -10.86 12.39 -31.21
CA ASN A 206 -9.83 13.34 -31.67
C ASN A 206 -8.52 12.66 -32.12
N GLY A 207 -8.47 11.32 -32.18
CA GLY A 207 -7.29 10.55 -32.57
C GLY A 207 -6.23 10.40 -31.48
N GLN A 208 -6.50 10.85 -30.24
CA GLN A 208 -5.60 10.68 -29.11
C GLN A 208 -5.86 9.37 -28.35
N VAL A 209 -4.89 8.96 -27.55
CA VAL A 209 -4.96 7.81 -26.65
C VAL A 209 -4.56 8.29 -25.25
N ARG A 210 -5.24 7.80 -24.21
CA ARG A 210 -5.00 8.19 -22.82
C ARG A 210 -4.14 7.19 -22.04
N LEU A 211 -4.15 5.93 -22.47
CA LEU A 211 -3.38 4.86 -21.86
C LEU A 211 -2.98 3.83 -22.91
N GLY A 212 -1.85 3.16 -22.69
CA GLY A 212 -1.40 2.00 -23.45
C GLY A 212 -1.35 0.76 -22.56
N VAL A 213 -1.55 -0.41 -23.16
CA VAL A 213 -1.34 -1.70 -22.50
C VAL A 213 -0.21 -2.40 -23.23
N ILE A 214 0.83 -2.77 -22.49
CA ILE A 214 1.96 -3.55 -22.99
C ILE A 214 1.82 -4.95 -22.41
N ASP A 215 1.55 -5.92 -23.29
CA ASP A 215 1.55 -7.33 -22.94
C ASP A 215 2.95 -7.89 -23.16
N ALA A 216 3.64 -8.20 -22.07
CA ALA A 216 5.02 -8.69 -22.09
C ALA A 216 5.03 -10.20 -21.84
N ASP A 217 4.95 -10.97 -22.93
CA ASP A 217 5.02 -12.42 -22.87
C ASP A 217 6.45 -12.93 -22.67
N LEU A 218 6.62 -13.88 -21.75
CA LEU A 218 7.86 -14.65 -21.66
C LEU A 218 7.90 -15.72 -22.74
N ASN A 219 9.06 -15.86 -23.38
CA ASN A 219 9.34 -16.99 -24.24
C ASN A 219 9.04 -18.31 -23.48
N LYS A 220 8.40 -19.28 -24.13
CA LYS A 220 8.02 -20.58 -23.54
C LYS A 220 9.21 -21.28 -22.89
N ASP A 221 10.40 -21.15 -23.44
CA ASP A 221 11.61 -21.76 -22.89
C ASP A 221 12.02 -21.12 -21.56
N LEU A 222 11.66 -19.85 -21.36
CA LEU A 222 11.88 -19.10 -20.12
C LEU A 222 10.81 -19.38 -19.05
N ARG A 223 9.75 -20.13 -19.38
CA ARG A 223 8.71 -20.53 -18.42
C ARG A 223 9.05 -21.84 -17.70
N GLN A 224 10.17 -22.47 -18.03
CA GLN A 224 10.57 -23.76 -17.44
C GLN A 224 11.27 -23.56 -16.08
N ASN A 225 11.02 -24.47 -15.13
CA ASN A 225 11.55 -24.38 -13.76
C ASN A 225 13.09 -24.54 -13.67
N ASN A 226 13.75 -25.00 -14.73
CA ASN A 226 15.18 -25.34 -14.74
C ASN A 226 16.06 -24.32 -15.45
N LEU A 227 15.72 -23.03 -15.39
CA LEU A 227 16.62 -21.98 -15.87
C LEU A 227 17.89 -21.92 -15.02
N ASP A 228 19.04 -21.91 -15.67
CA ASP A 228 20.32 -21.66 -14.99
C ASP A 228 20.41 -20.22 -14.47
N THR A 229 21.35 -19.99 -13.56
CA THR A 229 21.54 -18.68 -12.91
C THR A 229 21.93 -17.59 -13.92
N ALA A 230 22.66 -17.92 -14.98
CA ALA A 230 23.09 -16.95 -15.99
C ALA A 230 21.89 -16.42 -16.79
N ARG A 231 21.02 -17.32 -17.24
CA ARG A 231 19.82 -16.96 -18.00
C ARG A 231 18.80 -16.21 -17.16
N ARG A 232 18.66 -16.55 -15.87
CA ARG A 232 17.82 -15.77 -14.93
C ARG A 232 18.34 -14.34 -14.76
N ASN A 233 19.65 -14.16 -14.63
CA ASN A 233 20.25 -12.83 -14.49
C ASN A 233 20.10 -12.00 -15.77
N GLU A 234 20.18 -12.64 -16.94
CA GLU A 234 19.91 -12.00 -18.23
C GLU A 234 18.45 -11.49 -18.31
N VAL A 235 17.46 -12.34 -18.01
CA VAL A 235 16.03 -11.94 -18.01
C VAL A 235 15.78 -10.78 -17.04
N ARG A 236 16.40 -10.78 -15.85
CA ARG A 236 16.28 -9.68 -14.88
C ARG A 236 16.87 -8.38 -15.42
N ARG A 237 18.00 -8.45 -16.12
CA ARG A 237 18.62 -7.26 -16.73
C ARG A 237 17.75 -6.69 -17.84
N GLU A 238 17.19 -7.54 -18.71
CA GLU A 238 16.27 -7.10 -19.76
C GLU A 238 14.98 -6.50 -19.18
N LEU A 239 14.44 -7.07 -18.09
CA LEU A 239 13.31 -6.49 -17.36
C LEU A 239 13.63 -5.10 -16.79
N ALA A 240 14.79 -4.96 -16.13
CA ALA A 240 15.22 -3.67 -15.58
C ALA A 240 15.37 -2.62 -16.69
N TYR A 241 15.99 -3.00 -17.81
CA TYR A 241 16.12 -2.14 -18.99
C TYR A 241 14.75 -1.70 -19.53
N LEU A 242 13.82 -2.64 -19.69
CA LEU A 242 12.47 -2.38 -20.18
C LEU A 242 11.70 -1.42 -19.25
N LEU A 243 11.81 -1.59 -17.93
CA LEU A 243 11.17 -0.69 -16.96
C LEU A 243 11.79 0.71 -16.94
N GLU A 244 13.12 0.82 -17.04
CA GLU A 244 13.83 2.10 -17.05
C GLU A 244 13.48 2.95 -18.28
N HIS A 245 13.18 2.33 -19.42
CA HIS A 245 13.01 3.02 -20.70
C HIS A 245 11.56 3.17 -21.17
N MET A 246 10.58 2.58 -20.47
CA MET A 246 9.16 2.70 -20.82
C MET A 246 8.40 3.80 -20.05
N VAL A 247 8.98 4.36 -18.97
CA VAL A 247 8.29 5.33 -18.08
C VAL A 247 8.77 6.78 -18.29
N THR A 248 9.62 7.04 -19.28
CA THR A 248 10.11 8.38 -19.63
C THR A 248 9.19 9.15 -20.57
#